data_AF-A0AAF0M539-F1
#
_entry.id   AF-A0AAF0M539-F1
#
_cell.length_a   1.000
_cell.length_b   1.000
_cell.length_c   1.000
_cell.angle_alpha   90.00
_cell.angle_beta   90.00
_cell.angle_gamma   90.00
#
_symmetry.space_group_name_H-M   'P 1'
#
loop_
_entity.id
_entity.type
_entity.pdbx_description
1 polymer ?
#
loop_
_entity_poly.entity_id
_entity_poly.type
_entity_poly.pdbx_seq_one_letter_code
_entity_poly.pdbx_strand_id
1 'polypeptide(L)'
;MFGKRKKDQPSGSEFHQADSEQQLFAQLLAETRADPEKVFTIDMVGRGTPGRDLDEQVERLRRSGVTASHPPATEAAAADRSSARADPSADELVPLSRQPFIAETGDVFFIPDGGGSVLLGHVLATLHDAVYVAVFQRPEDLPRPADPLVVLATQPVVAGLTLPARFQPGMWEVVGNVAPDTARLLPAYTWGTDLDGVHVTDFSGSRSRPAIEIEATTIPRRVVVSPYFIDIAVRAVVGLVDWHPDFEHLRYRSTPRSVDLFPDR
;
A
#
# COMPACT_ATOMS: atom_id res chain seq x y z
N MET A 1 31.80 -17.45 -59.41
CA MET A 1 30.38 -17.05 -59.39
C MET A 1 30.06 -16.47 -58.01
N PHE A 2 29.40 -15.30 -58.01
CA PHE A 2 28.71 -14.60 -56.91
C PHE A 2 27.69 -15.53 -56.20
N GLY A 3 27.13 -15.35 -54.99
CA GLY A 3 27.04 -14.29 -53.98
C GLY A 3 25.88 -14.68 -53.01
N LYS A 4 26.06 -14.56 -51.69
CA LYS A 4 25.32 -13.72 -50.69
C LYS A 4 23.79 -13.89 -50.44
N ARG A 5 23.49 -13.93 -49.12
CA ARG A 5 22.29 -13.46 -48.31
C ARG A 5 21.06 -14.39 -48.28
N LYS A 6 20.48 -14.81 -47.13
CA LYS A 6 19.96 -14.21 -45.85
C LYS A 6 18.42 -14.06 -45.92
N LYS A 7 17.74 -14.36 -44.79
CA LYS A 7 16.33 -14.03 -44.36
C LYS A 7 15.33 -15.20 -44.47
N ASP A 8 14.37 -15.42 -43.56
CA ASP A 8 13.93 -14.74 -42.31
C ASP A 8 13.20 -15.81 -41.46
N GLN A 9 13.43 -15.82 -40.14
CA GLN A 9 12.51 -16.39 -39.15
C GLN A 9 11.79 -15.19 -38.51
N PRO A 10 10.45 -15.10 -38.53
CA PRO A 10 9.76 -14.19 -37.65
C PRO A 10 9.43 -14.89 -36.32
N SER A 11 9.92 -14.24 -35.27
CA SER A 11 9.53 -14.33 -33.87
C SER A 11 8.01 -14.45 -33.71
N GLY A 12 7.57 -15.46 -32.96
CA GLY A 12 6.21 -15.62 -32.48
C GLY A 12 6.23 -15.76 -30.96
N SER A 13 6.52 -14.67 -30.24
CA SER A 13 6.36 -14.67 -28.77
C SER A 13 5.89 -13.34 -28.17
N GLU A 14 5.45 -12.36 -28.95
CA GLU A 14 4.98 -11.07 -28.42
C GLU A 14 3.45 -10.88 -28.45
N PHE A 15 2.68 -11.82 -29.01
CA PHE A 15 1.22 -11.67 -29.16
C PHE A 15 0.36 -12.37 -28.09
N HIS A 16 0.95 -13.03 -27.09
CA HIS A 16 0.17 -13.75 -26.07
C HIS A 16 0.15 -13.09 -24.69
N GLN A 17 1.02 -12.13 -24.40
CA GLN A 17 1.12 -11.56 -23.04
C GLN A 17 0.13 -10.41 -22.81
N ALA A 18 -0.06 -9.53 -23.79
CA ALA A 18 -1.03 -8.43 -23.71
C ALA A 18 -2.49 -8.92 -23.67
N ASP A 19 -2.83 -9.94 -24.47
CA ASP A 19 -4.15 -10.59 -24.45
C ASP A 19 -4.42 -11.30 -23.12
N SER A 20 -3.39 -11.86 -22.49
CA SER A 20 -3.53 -12.53 -21.19
C SER A 20 -3.80 -11.55 -20.05
N GLU A 21 -3.16 -10.37 -20.05
CA GLU A 21 -3.43 -9.33 -19.04
C GLU A 21 -4.84 -8.73 -19.21
N GLN A 22 -5.29 -8.51 -20.44
CA GLN A 22 -6.65 -8.03 -20.71
C GLN A 22 -7.72 -9.09 -20.40
N GLN A 23 -7.44 -10.37 -20.61
CA GLN A 23 -8.33 -11.47 -20.22
C GLN A 23 -8.37 -11.66 -18.70
N LEU A 24 -7.23 -11.57 -18.00
CA LEU A 24 -7.19 -11.54 -16.54
C LEU A 24 -7.96 -10.35 -15.98
N PHE A 25 -7.82 -9.17 -16.60
CA PHE A 25 -8.57 -7.98 -16.25
C PHE A 25 -10.09 -8.18 -16.44
N ALA A 26 -10.51 -8.70 -17.59
CA ALA A 26 -11.91 -9.00 -17.85
C ALA A 26 -12.46 -10.08 -16.91
N GLN A 27 -11.66 -11.08 -16.56
CA GLN A 27 -12.03 -12.15 -15.64
C GLN A 27 -12.14 -11.64 -14.19
N LEU A 28 -11.18 -10.84 -13.72
CA LEU A 28 -11.22 -10.20 -12.40
C LEU A 28 -12.40 -9.23 -12.29
N LEU A 29 -12.68 -8.45 -13.34
CA LEU A 29 -13.86 -7.58 -13.43
C LEU A 29 -15.17 -8.37 -13.48
N ALA A 30 -15.19 -9.52 -14.15
CA ALA A 30 -16.36 -10.40 -14.18
C ALA A 30 -16.60 -11.07 -12.83
N GLU A 31 -15.55 -11.47 -12.12
CA GLU A 31 -15.62 -12.01 -10.75
C GLU A 31 -16.06 -10.94 -9.73
N THR A 32 -15.67 -9.67 -9.91
CA THR A 32 -16.12 -8.54 -9.07
C THR A 32 -17.54 -8.05 -9.41
N ARG A 33 -18.00 -8.19 -10.66
CA ARG A 33 -19.40 -7.88 -11.05
C ARG A 33 -20.42 -8.90 -10.55
N ALA A 34 -20.00 -10.10 -10.18
CA ALA A 34 -20.93 -11.17 -9.79
C ALA A 34 -21.62 -10.90 -8.44
N ASP A 35 -21.11 -9.99 -7.62
CA ASP A 35 -21.72 -9.62 -6.33
C ASP A 35 -21.08 -8.32 -5.79
N PRO A 36 -21.69 -7.12 -5.95
CA PRO A 36 -21.11 -5.87 -5.45
C PRO A 36 -21.00 -5.80 -3.92
N GLU A 37 -21.60 -6.75 -3.18
CA GLU A 37 -21.37 -6.92 -1.74
C GLU A 37 -20.24 -7.92 -1.40
N LYS A 38 -19.68 -8.62 -2.40
CA LYS A 38 -18.42 -9.37 -2.28
C LYS A 38 -17.33 -8.71 -3.12
N VAL A 39 -17.06 -7.45 -2.82
CA VAL A 39 -15.74 -6.92 -3.17
C VAL A 39 -14.72 -7.77 -2.42
N PHE A 40 -13.57 -8.08 -3.05
CA PHE A 40 -12.36 -8.50 -2.33
C PHE A 40 -11.80 -7.36 -1.44
N THR A 41 -12.70 -6.63 -0.79
CA THR A 41 -12.47 -5.77 0.34
C THR A 41 -12.32 -6.72 1.52
N ILE A 42 -11.09 -6.88 1.99
CA ILE A 42 -10.92 -7.37 3.36
C ILE A 42 -11.34 -6.21 4.25
N ASP A 43 -12.64 -6.13 4.57
CA ASP A 43 -13.09 -5.31 5.68
C ASP A 43 -12.41 -5.91 6.91
N MET A 44 -11.43 -5.19 7.44
CA MET A 44 -10.90 -5.52 8.75
C MET A 44 -11.99 -5.22 9.77
N VAL A 45 -12.83 -6.24 10.02
CA VAL A 45 -13.80 -6.27 11.11
C VAL A 45 -13.04 -5.90 12.37
N GLY A 46 -13.38 -4.75 12.97
CA GLY A 46 -12.81 -4.32 14.23
C GLY A 46 -13.06 -5.38 15.28
N ARG A 47 -12.02 -6.15 15.65
CA ARG A 47 -12.10 -7.03 16.81
C ARG A 47 -12.11 -6.15 18.05
N GLY A 48 -13.23 -6.15 18.76
CA GLY A 48 -13.37 -5.49 20.06
C GLY A 48 -12.29 -5.92 21.05
N THR A 49 -11.92 -4.98 21.93
CA THR A 49 -11.16 -5.13 23.19
C THR A 49 -10.18 -6.31 23.28
N PRO A 50 -8.87 -6.09 23.04
CA PRO A 50 -7.85 -7.12 23.22
C PRO A 50 -7.59 -7.34 24.71
N GLY A 51 -7.67 -8.59 25.17
CA GLY A 51 -7.19 -8.95 26.51
C GLY A 51 -7.79 -10.19 27.14
N ARG A 52 -8.94 -10.71 26.66
CA ARG A 52 -9.61 -11.85 27.32
C ARG A 52 -9.63 -13.15 26.50
N ASP A 53 -9.63 -13.05 25.18
CA ASP A 53 -9.81 -14.20 24.29
C ASP A 53 -8.50 -14.98 24.00
N LEU A 54 -7.36 -14.29 24.10
CA LEU A 54 -6.03 -14.89 23.90
C LEU A 54 -5.65 -15.83 25.04
N ASP A 55 -5.96 -15.48 26.28
CA ASP A 55 -5.67 -16.34 27.45
C ASP A 55 -6.51 -17.62 27.42
N GLU A 56 -7.77 -17.54 26.97
CA GLU A 56 -8.64 -18.72 26.81
C GLU A 56 -8.25 -19.62 25.62
N GLN A 57 -7.63 -19.06 24.58
CA GLN A 57 -7.07 -19.85 23.47
C GLN A 57 -5.72 -20.49 23.85
N VAL A 58 -4.87 -19.80 24.59
CA VAL A 58 -3.60 -20.35 25.10
C VAL A 58 -3.85 -21.48 26.11
N GLU A 59 -4.86 -21.35 26.98
CA GLU A 59 -5.26 -22.41 27.92
C GLU A 59 -5.98 -23.60 27.25
N ARG A 60 -6.60 -23.39 26.07
CA ARG A 60 -7.10 -24.49 25.23
C ARG A 60 -5.96 -25.23 24.55
N LEU A 61 -4.94 -24.52 24.06
CA LEU A 61 -3.77 -25.09 23.40
C LEU A 61 -2.87 -25.87 24.37
N ARG A 62 -2.79 -25.45 25.64
CA ARG A 62 -2.11 -26.20 26.72
C ARG A 62 -2.82 -27.51 27.06
N ARG A 63 -4.16 -27.54 26.99
CA ARG A 63 -4.96 -28.75 27.22
C ARG A 63 -4.90 -29.77 26.08
N SER A 64 -4.54 -29.35 24.86
CA SER A 64 -4.47 -30.23 23.68
C SER A 64 -3.11 -30.91 23.45
N GLY A 65 -2.15 -30.82 24.38
CA GLY A 65 -0.96 -31.68 24.39
C GLY A 65 -0.03 -31.55 23.18
N VAL A 66 0.07 -30.38 22.55
CA VAL A 66 1.04 -30.12 21.47
C VAL A 66 2.28 -29.46 22.06
N THR A 67 3.34 -30.25 22.23
CA THR A 67 4.66 -29.78 22.68
C THR A 67 5.40 -29.05 21.55
N ALA A 68 5.61 -27.74 21.72
CA ALA A 68 6.60 -27.00 20.96
C ALA A 68 7.94 -27.02 21.70
N SER A 69 8.94 -27.66 21.10
CA SER A 69 10.32 -27.71 21.60
C SER A 69 10.97 -26.33 21.58
N HIS A 70 11.54 -25.95 22.72
CA HIS A 70 12.37 -24.76 22.92
C HIS A 70 13.85 -25.11 22.64
N PRO A 71 14.63 -24.25 21.98
CA PRO A 71 16.08 -24.23 22.16
C PRO A 71 16.50 -23.11 23.14
N PRO A 72 17.62 -23.28 23.86
CA PRO A 72 17.90 -22.54 25.09
C PRO A 72 18.51 -21.15 24.84
N ALA A 73 18.26 -20.30 25.83
CA ALA A 73 18.95 -19.04 26.05
C ALA A 73 20.45 -19.26 26.35
N THR A 74 21.29 -18.41 25.77
CA THR A 74 22.65 -18.17 26.28
C THR A 74 22.78 -16.69 26.56
N GLU A 75 23.10 -16.40 27.82
CA GLU A 75 23.29 -15.09 28.42
C GLU A 75 24.63 -14.43 28.02
N ALA A 76 24.55 -13.11 27.89
CA ALA A 76 25.53 -12.10 28.30
C ALA A 76 26.92 -12.05 27.63
N ALA A 77 27.12 -10.96 26.88
CA ALA A 77 28.31 -10.11 27.03
C ALA A 77 27.93 -8.64 26.80
N ALA A 78 27.97 -7.87 27.89
CA ALA A 78 27.82 -6.43 27.88
C ALA A 78 29.06 -5.75 27.30
N ALA A 79 28.86 -4.85 26.35
CA ALA A 79 29.82 -3.78 26.03
C ALA A 79 29.09 -2.63 25.32
N ASP A 80 28.76 -1.63 26.13
CA ASP A 80 28.90 -0.21 25.87
C ASP A 80 29.09 0.23 24.41
N ARG A 81 28.07 0.93 23.89
CA ARG A 81 28.23 2.07 22.98
C ARG A 81 26.92 2.85 22.89
N SER A 82 26.77 3.78 23.81
CA SER A 82 25.91 4.94 23.63
C SER A 82 26.40 5.73 22.42
N SER A 83 25.79 5.51 21.26
CA SER A 83 25.78 6.50 20.19
C SER A 83 24.36 7.03 20.09
N ALA A 84 24.19 8.30 20.46
CA ALA A 84 23.02 9.07 20.11
C ALA A 84 22.76 8.92 18.61
N ARG A 85 21.70 8.19 18.24
CA ARG A 85 21.13 8.27 16.89
C ARG A 85 20.51 9.65 16.80
N ALA A 86 21.18 10.55 16.09
CA ALA A 86 20.49 11.69 15.52
C ALA A 86 19.33 11.16 14.69
N ASP A 87 18.12 11.69 14.91
CA ASP A 87 17.01 11.47 13.99
C ASP A 87 17.49 11.83 12.58
N PRO A 88 17.27 10.97 11.56
CA PRO A 88 17.54 11.37 10.20
C PRO A 88 16.66 12.59 9.89
N SER A 89 17.29 13.69 9.47
CA SER A 89 16.60 14.87 8.98
C SER A 89 15.64 14.47 7.88
N ALA A 90 14.44 15.07 7.85
CA ALA A 90 13.38 14.77 6.88
C ALA A 90 13.74 15.00 5.39
N ASP A 91 14.98 15.39 5.11
CA ASP A 91 15.45 15.89 3.80
C ASP A 91 16.46 14.96 3.10
N GLU A 92 16.61 13.69 3.53
CA GLU A 92 17.57 12.76 2.91
C GLU A 92 16.96 11.39 2.62
N LEU A 93 17.12 10.91 1.37
CA LEU A 93 16.80 9.52 1.00
C LEU A 93 17.95 8.60 1.40
N VAL A 94 17.66 7.61 2.23
CA VAL A 94 18.64 6.57 2.61
C VAL A 94 18.44 5.32 1.76
N PRO A 95 19.38 4.92 0.86
CA PRO A 95 19.24 3.69 0.07
C PRO A 95 19.20 2.44 0.95
N LEU A 96 18.27 1.53 0.67
CA LEU A 96 18.10 0.29 1.43
C LEU A 96 18.07 -0.93 0.52
N SER A 97 18.76 -2.00 0.92
CA SER A 97 18.53 -3.35 0.41
C SER A 97 17.71 -4.10 1.44
N ARG A 98 16.50 -4.53 1.08
CA ARG A 98 15.54 -5.15 2.01
C ARG A 98 15.08 -6.51 1.48
N GLN A 99 14.68 -7.38 2.40
CA GLN A 99 14.08 -8.66 2.06
C GLN A 99 12.75 -8.46 1.29
N PRO A 100 12.44 -9.33 0.31
CA PRO A 100 11.17 -9.27 -0.40
C PRO A 100 9.97 -9.33 0.54
N PHE A 101 8.87 -8.70 0.13
CA PHE A 101 7.58 -8.66 0.80
C PHE A 101 7.55 -7.90 2.14
N ILE A 102 8.60 -7.15 2.46
CA ILE A 102 8.65 -6.28 3.63
C ILE A 102 8.57 -4.82 3.16
N ALA A 103 7.64 -4.07 3.74
CA ALA A 103 7.48 -2.64 3.56
C ALA A 103 7.35 -1.97 4.92
N GLU A 104 8.04 -0.87 5.12
CA GLU A 104 8.03 -0.09 6.36
C GLU A 104 7.61 1.35 6.10
N THR A 105 7.06 1.99 7.14
CA THR A 105 6.76 3.41 7.11
C THR A 105 8.00 4.22 6.71
N GLY A 106 7.82 5.11 5.75
CA GLY A 106 8.86 5.96 5.18
C GLY A 106 9.53 5.39 3.93
N ASP A 107 9.27 4.13 3.56
CA ASP A 107 9.87 3.56 2.36
C ASP A 107 9.43 4.29 1.09
N VAL A 108 10.42 4.70 0.32
CA VAL A 108 10.26 5.29 -1.00
C VAL A 108 10.61 4.23 -2.03
N PHE A 109 9.72 4.01 -3.00
CA PHE A 109 9.84 2.91 -3.95
C PHE A 109 9.43 3.33 -5.37
N PHE A 110 9.88 2.59 -6.37
CA PHE A 110 9.43 2.76 -7.75
C PHE A 110 8.34 1.76 -8.10
N ILE A 111 7.33 2.23 -8.84
CA ILE A 111 6.30 1.41 -9.46
C ILE A 111 6.46 1.50 -10.98
N PRO A 112 6.83 0.41 -11.68
CA PRO A 112 6.84 0.36 -13.13
C PRO A 112 5.44 0.61 -13.68
N ASP A 113 5.32 1.52 -14.65
CA ASP A 113 4.04 1.80 -15.30
C ASP A 113 3.68 0.80 -16.41
N GLY A 114 4.62 -0.06 -16.81
CA GLY A 114 4.46 -1.01 -17.92
C GLY A 114 4.71 -0.41 -19.32
N GLY A 115 4.82 0.92 -19.43
CA GLY A 115 5.21 1.66 -20.64
C GLY A 115 6.70 2.01 -20.69
N GLY A 116 7.49 1.55 -19.73
CA GLY A 116 8.94 1.79 -19.63
C GLY A 116 9.30 3.03 -18.80
N SER A 117 8.35 3.64 -18.11
CA SER A 117 8.62 4.64 -17.08
C SER A 117 8.27 4.09 -15.68
N VAL A 118 8.53 4.89 -14.65
CA VAL A 118 8.22 4.56 -13.26
C VAL A 118 7.52 5.73 -12.59
N LEU A 119 6.63 5.43 -11.66
CA LEU A 119 6.10 6.40 -10.69
C LEU A 119 6.78 6.20 -9.33
N LEU A 120 6.74 7.24 -8.51
CA LEU A 120 7.33 7.22 -7.18
C LEU A 120 6.24 6.90 -6.15
N GLY A 121 6.44 5.84 -5.37
CA GLY A 121 5.61 5.47 -4.23
C GLY A 121 6.26 5.85 -2.90
N HIS A 122 5.43 6.09 -1.88
CA HIS A 122 5.84 6.30 -0.49
C HIS A 122 4.91 5.53 0.44
N VAL A 123 5.49 4.73 1.33
CA VAL A 123 4.75 4.08 2.41
C VAL A 123 4.56 5.09 3.54
N LEU A 124 3.33 5.51 3.78
CA LEU A 124 3.03 6.56 4.74
C LEU A 124 2.76 6.03 6.14
N ALA A 125 2.24 4.80 6.23
CA ALA A 125 1.98 4.12 7.49
C ALA A 125 1.77 2.62 7.28
N THR A 126 2.01 1.86 8.34
CA THR A 126 1.61 0.46 8.45
C THR A 126 0.36 0.35 9.32
N LEU A 127 -0.55 -0.54 8.96
CA LEU A 127 -1.77 -0.82 9.72
C LEU A 127 -2.04 -2.33 9.68
N HIS A 128 -1.75 -3.00 10.80
CA HIS A 128 -1.71 -4.47 10.87
C HIS A 128 -0.76 -5.03 9.78
N ASP A 129 -1.23 -5.94 8.93
CA ASP A 129 -0.46 -6.54 7.83
C ASP A 129 -0.52 -5.73 6.52
N ALA A 130 -1.21 -4.59 6.52
CA ALA A 130 -1.34 -3.71 5.37
C ALA A 130 -0.44 -2.48 5.49
N VAL A 131 -0.13 -1.88 4.35
CA VAL A 131 0.59 -0.63 4.22
C VAL A 131 -0.26 0.39 3.48
N TYR A 132 -0.29 1.63 3.97
CA TYR A 132 -0.90 2.73 3.23
C TYR A 132 0.14 3.39 2.37
N VAL A 133 -0.06 3.33 1.06
CA VAL A 133 0.85 3.88 0.07
C VAL A 133 0.24 5.11 -0.58
N ALA A 134 1.09 6.08 -0.89
CA ALA A 134 0.78 7.18 -1.80
C ALA A 134 1.72 7.11 -3.00
N VAL A 135 1.17 7.29 -4.20
CA VAL A 135 1.91 7.28 -5.46
C VAL A 135 1.86 8.66 -6.07
N PHE A 136 3.00 9.13 -6.55
CA PHE A 136 3.23 10.45 -7.07
C PHE A 136 3.67 10.34 -8.53
N GLN A 137 3.04 11.15 -9.38
CA GLN A 137 3.48 11.34 -10.75
C GLN A 137 4.34 12.59 -10.79
N ARG A 138 5.53 12.50 -11.40
CA ARG A 138 6.38 13.65 -11.63
C ARG A 138 5.67 14.66 -12.54
N PRO A 139 5.48 15.93 -12.11
CA PRO A 139 5.02 17.01 -12.98
C PRO A 139 5.79 17.13 -14.31
N GLU A 140 5.10 17.51 -15.38
CA GLU A 140 5.71 17.65 -16.71
C GLU A 140 6.76 18.77 -16.78
N ASP A 141 6.57 19.82 -15.99
CA ASP A 141 7.42 21.01 -15.91
C ASP A 141 8.72 20.76 -15.10
N LEU A 142 8.80 19.66 -14.34
CA LEU A 142 10.04 19.29 -13.66
C LEU A 142 11.05 18.66 -14.65
N PRO A 143 12.32 19.11 -14.67
CA PRO A 143 13.38 18.52 -15.49
C PRO A 143 13.64 17.04 -15.17
N ARG A 144 14.22 16.28 -16.11
CA ARG A 144 14.75 14.93 -15.84
C ARG A 144 16.28 14.99 -15.61
N PRO A 145 16.84 14.25 -14.64
CA PRO A 145 16.14 13.52 -13.57
C PRO A 145 15.58 14.48 -12.52
N ALA A 146 14.35 14.24 -12.04
CA ALA A 146 13.80 15.02 -10.93
C ALA A 146 14.25 14.40 -9.61
N ASP A 147 14.57 15.24 -8.64
CA ASP A 147 14.82 14.82 -7.26
C ASP A 147 13.54 14.17 -6.68
N PRO A 148 13.60 12.91 -6.21
CA PRO A 148 12.46 12.24 -5.61
C PRO A 148 11.81 13.05 -4.48
N LEU A 149 12.57 13.79 -3.67
CA LEU A 149 12.01 14.59 -2.57
C LEU A 149 11.11 15.71 -3.10
N VAL A 150 11.48 16.32 -4.23
CA VAL A 150 10.65 17.33 -4.90
C VAL A 150 9.35 16.70 -5.42
N VAL A 151 9.41 15.46 -5.93
CA VAL A 151 8.22 14.72 -6.38
C VAL A 151 7.31 14.37 -5.20
N LEU A 152 7.86 13.90 -4.07
CA LEU A 152 7.09 13.58 -2.86
C LEU A 152 6.38 14.81 -2.24
N ALA A 153 6.95 16.01 -2.42
CA ALA A 153 6.32 17.26 -2.00
C ALA A 153 5.08 17.63 -2.81
N THR A 154 4.84 16.99 -3.97
CA THR A 154 3.65 17.23 -4.79
C THR A 154 2.40 16.51 -4.26
N GLN A 155 1.28 16.65 -4.96
CA GLN A 155 0.05 15.93 -4.64
C GLN A 155 0.14 14.49 -5.18
N PRO A 156 -0.19 13.46 -4.37
CA PRO A 156 -0.32 12.11 -4.89
C PRO A 156 -1.40 12.02 -5.96
N VAL A 157 -1.28 11.04 -6.85
CA VAL A 157 -2.27 10.68 -7.87
C VAL A 157 -3.09 9.45 -7.45
N VAL A 158 -2.48 8.56 -6.68
CA VAL A 158 -3.10 7.33 -6.15
C VAL A 158 -2.75 7.21 -4.67
N ALA A 159 -3.70 6.81 -3.82
CA ALA A 159 -3.41 6.43 -2.44
C ALA A 159 -4.37 5.35 -1.95
N GLY A 160 -3.90 4.45 -1.09
CA GLY A 160 -4.73 3.37 -0.57
C GLY A 160 -4.00 2.40 0.36
N LEU A 161 -4.78 1.63 1.14
CA LEU A 161 -4.26 0.52 1.92
C LEU A 161 -4.09 -0.70 1.03
N THR A 162 -2.93 -1.35 1.08
CA THR A 162 -2.62 -2.54 0.30
C THR A 162 -1.75 -3.52 1.08
N LEU A 163 -1.71 -4.78 0.65
CA LEU A 163 -0.76 -5.77 1.16
C LEU A 163 0.63 -5.59 0.52
N PRO A 164 1.73 -5.97 1.21
CA PRO A 164 3.09 -5.72 0.74
C PRO A 164 3.58 -6.70 -0.34
N ALA A 165 2.69 -7.48 -0.97
CA ALA A 165 3.05 -8.57 -1.89
C ALA A 165 3.80 -8.11 -3.16
N ARG A 166 3.78 -6.82 -3.50
CA ARG A 166 4.54 -6.26 -4.64
C ARG A 166 5.91 -5.69 -4.26
N PHE A 167 6.25 -5.56 -2.96
CA PHE A 167 7.54 -5.01 -2.52
C PHE A 167 8.68 -6.02 -2.69
N GLN A 168 9.18 -6.14 -3.91
CA GLN A 168 10.27 -7.05 -4.27
C GLN A 168 10.97 -6.53 -5.53
N PRO A 169 12.24 -6.93 -5.77
CA PRO A 169 12.98 -6.52 -6.96
C PRO A 169 12.22 -6.78 -8.26
N GLY A 170 12.21 -5.80 -9.18
CA GLY A 170 11.52 -5.88 -10.47
C GLY A 170 10.00 -5.62 -10.42
N MET A 171 9.42 -5.45 -9.24
CA MET A 171 8.03 -5.06 -9.03
C MET A 171 8.02 -3.68 -8.35
N TRP A 172 7.74 -3.58 -7.06
CA TRP A 172 7.90 -2.34 -6.29
C TRP A 172 9.26 -2.33 -5.58
N GLU A 173 10.24 -1.69 -6.21
CA GLU A 173 11.61 -1.65 -5.71
C GLU A 173 11.78 -0.47 -4.75
N VAL A 174 12.13 -0.76 -3.49
CA VAL A 174 12.44 0.27 -2.49
C VAL A 174 13.81 0.87 -2.84
N VAL A 175 13.84 2.20 -2.98
CA VAL A 175 15.03 2.97 -3.36
C VAL A 175 15.53 3.89 -2.28
N GLY A 176 14.73 4.12 -1.24
CA GLY A 176 15.22 4.67 -0.01
C GLY A 176 14.17 4.76 1.08
N ASN A 177 14.48 5.52 2.12
CA ASN A 177 13.55 5.82 3.21
C ASN A 177 13.63 7.31 3.57
N VAL A 178 12.46 7.92 3.78
CA VAL A 178 12.31 9.30 4.26
C VAL A 178 11.05 9.41 5.12
N ALA A 179 11.09 10.27 6.14
CA ALA A 179 9.95 10.49 7.02
C ALA A 179 8.71 10.95 6.20
N PRO A 180 7.56 10.25 6.31
CA PRO A 180 6.34 10.66 5.61
C PRO A 180 5.68 11.86 6.27
N ASP A 181 5.13 12.76 5.46
CA ASP A 181 4.25 13.84 5.90
C ASP A 181 2.84 13.28 6.19
N THR A 182 2.75 12.59 7.32
CA THR A 182 1.52 11.90 7.76
C THR A 182 0.39 12.87 8.07
N ALA A 183 0.71 14.08 8.54
CA ALA A 183 -0.27 15.12 8.81
C ALA A 183 -0.97 15.59 7.52
N ARG A 184 -0.23 15.67 6.41
CA ARG A 184 -0.80 16.03 5.11
C ARG A 184 -1.57 14.88 4.45
N LEU A 185 -1.08 13.65 4.60
CA LEU A 185 -1.47 12.56 3.70
C LEU A 185 -2.32 11.45 4.32
N LEU A 186 -2.36 11.30 5.65
CA LEU A 186 -3.15 10.23 6.26
C LEU A 186 -4.63 10.62 6.40
N PRO A 187 -5.55 9.89 5.74
CA PRO A 187 -6.97 10.15 5.82
C PRO A 187 -7.56 9.73 7.17
N ALA A 188 -8.72 10.26 7.52
CA ALA A 188 -9.65 9.61 8.44
C ALA A 188 -10.55 8.63 7.66
N TYR A 189 -11.13 7.67 8.36
CA TYR A 189 -12.02 6.67 7.75
C TYR A 189 -13.36 6.56 8.46
N THR A 190 -14.37 6.11 7.73
CA THR A 190 -15.64 5.64 8.30
C THR A 190 -15.67 4.12 8.47
N TRP A 191 -16.41 3.67 9.47
CA TRP A 191 -16.76 2.27 9.68
C TRP A 191 -18.13 2.14 10.35
N GLY A 192 -18.71 0.94 10.32
CA GLY A 192 -20.05 0.66 10.85
C GLY A 192 -21.12 0.57 9.76
N THR A 193 -22.34 0.29 10.20
CA THR A 193 -23.52 0.14 9.32
C THR A 193 -24.60 1.14 9.72
N ASP A 194 -25.62 1.31 8.89
CA ASP A 194 -26.78 2.15 9.22
C ASP A 194 -27.54 1.64 10.46
N LEU A 195 -27.40 0.35 10.81
CA LEU A 195 -28.02 -0.26 11.98
C LEU A 195 -27.29 0.08 13.27
N ASP A 196 -25.95 0.07 13.24
CA ASP A 196 -25.09 0.30 14.42
C ASP A 196 -24.63 1.78 14.55
N GLY A 197 -24.95 2.59 13.54
CA GLY A 197 -24.46 3.95 13.38
C GLY A 197 -23.07 4.00 12.76
N VAL A 198 -22.88 4.92 11.81
CA VAL A 198 -21.58 5.17 11.20
C VAL A 198 -20.68 5.93 12.16
N HIS A 199 -19.44 5.48 12.29
CA HIS A 199 -18.41 6.10 13.11
C HIS A 199 -17.29 6.62 12.22
N VAL A 200 -16.63 7.69 12.66
CA VAL A 200 -15.38 8.18 12.06
C VAL A 200 -14.23 7.82 12.99
N THR A 201 -13.11 7.43 12.41
CA THR A 201 -11.89 7.08 13.12
C THR A 201 -10.66 7.71 12.48
N ASP A 202 -9.65 7.99 13.28
CA ASP A 202 -8.33 8.32 12.75
C ASP A 202 -7.72 7.13 11.99
N PHE A 203 -6.65 7.38 11.25
CA PHE A 203 -6.00 6.39 10.40
C PHE A 203 -5.65 5.11 11.16
N SER A 204 -5.17 5.28 12.41
CA SER A 204 -4.73 4.18 13.27
C SER A 204 -5.88 3.32 13.80
N GLY A 205 -7.11 3.85 13.84
CA GLY A 205 -8.23 3.22 14.53
C GLY A 205 -8.28 3.50 16.04
N SER A 206 -7.30 4.22 16.62
CA SER A 206 -7.17 4.39 18.07
C SER A 206 -8.16 5.41 18.64
N ARG A 207 -8.53 6.40 17.83
CA ARG A 207 -9.53 7.42 18.19
C ARG A 207 -10.73 7.28 17.28
N SER A 208 -11.92 7.22 17.88
CA SER A 208 -13.19 7.06 17.18
C SER A 208 -14.29 7.87 17.85
N ARG A 209 -15.26 8.32 17.06
CA ARG A 209 -16.52 8.93 17.53
C ARG A 209 -17.65 8.67 16.53
N PRO A 210 -18.91 8.84 16.92
CA PRO A 210 -20.02 8.85 15.97
C PRO A 210 -19.78 9.87 14.85
N ALA A 211 -20.11 9.47 13.62
CA ALA A 211 -20.10 10.35 12.45
C ALA A 211 -21.32 11.27 12.50
N ILE A 212 -21.17 12.52 12.05
CA ILE A 212 -22.33 13.30 11.63
C ILE A 212 -22.77 12.87 10.23
N GLU A 213 -24.00 13.22 9.83
CA GLU A 213 -24.60 12.77 8.55
C GLU A 213 -23.73 13.06 7.32
N ILE A 214 -23.14 14.26 7.25
CA ILE A 214 -22.24 14.62 6.15
C ILE A 214 -20.94 13.82 6.19
N GLU A 215 -20.39 13.52 7.36
CA GLU A 215 -19.18 12.70 7.49
C GLU A 215 -19.44 11.25 7.07
N ALA A 216 -20.59 10.70 7.46
CA ALA A 216 -20.99 9.33 7.13
C ALA A 216 -21.08 9.08 5.61
N THR A 217 -21.38 10.13 4.82
CA THR A 217 -21.54 10.06 3.37
C THR A 217 -20.30 10.50 2.59
N THR A 218 -19.46 11.35 3.17
CA THR A 218 -18.31 11.95 2.45
C THR A 218 -16.96 11.37 2.84
N ILE A 219 -16.79 10.85 4.06
CA ILE A 219 -15.53 10.26 4.50
C ILE A 219 -15.46 8.81 4.00
N PRO A 220 -14.37 8.44 3.30
CA PRO A 220 -14.25 7.11 2.71
C PRO A 220 -14.26 6.01 3.79
N ARG A 221 -14.78 4.85 3.42
CA ARG A 221 -14.63 3.64 4.22
C ARG A 221 -13.18 3.16 4.17
N ARG A 222 -12.74 2.51 5.24
CA ARG A 222 -11.43 1.86 5.28
C ARG A 222 -11.47 0.57 4.47
N VAL A 223 -10.80 0.55 3.31
CA VAL A 223 -10.73 -0.60 2.41
C VAL A 223 -9.26 -0.97 2.18
N VAL A 224 -8.93 -2.26 2.34
CA VAL A 224 -7.63 -2.81 1.92
C VAL A 224 -7.80 -3.46 0.55
N VAL A 225 -6.99 -3.04 -0.42
CA VAL A 225 -7.01 -3.58 -1.79
C VAL A 225 -5.87 -4.54 -2.06
N SER A 226 -6.03 -5.35 -3.10
CA SER A 226 -4.91 -6.07 -3.71
C SER A 226 -3.91 -5.06 -4.31
N PRO A 227 -2.59 -5.25 -4.15
CA PRO A 227 -1.59 -4.36 -4.74
C PRO A 227 -1.64 -4.35 -6.28
N TYR A 228 -2.25 -5.37 -6.89
CA TYR A 228 -2.53 -5.37 -8.33
C TYR A 228 -3.45 -4.22 -8.77
N PHE A 229 -4.41 -3.81 -7.92
CA PHE A 229 -5.28 -2.67 -8.24
C PHE A 229 -4.54 -1.34 -8.21
N ILE A 230 -3.50 -1.22 -7.37
CA ILE A 230 -2.60 -0.07 -7.40
C ILE A 230 -1.81 -0.04 -8.72
N ASP A 231 -1.32 -1.17 -9.21
CA ASP A 231 -0.62 -1.24 -10.51
C ASP A 231 -1.54 -0.81 -11.67
N ILE A 232 -2.80 -1.27 -11.68
CA ILE A 232 -3.77 -0.85 -12.70
C ILE A 232 -4.07 0.65 -12.59
N ALA A 233 -4.27 1.16 -11.37
CA ALA A 233 -4.50 2.59 -11.16
C ALA A 233 -3.32 3.43 -11.68
N VAL A 234 -2.08 2.98 -11.43
CA VAL A 234 -0.86 3.62 -11.96
C VAL A 234 -0.84 3.62 -13.50
N ARG A 235 -1.13 2.48 -14.14
CA ARG A 235 -1.26 2.38 -15.60
C ARG A 235 -2.32 3.35 -16.15
N ALA A 236 -3.43 3.50 -15.42
CA ALA A 236 -4.50 4.40 -15.81
C ALA A 236 -4.10 5.88 -15.68
N VAL A 237 -3.34 6.26 -14.64
CA VAL A 237 -2.81 7.63 -14.48
C VAL A 237 -1.95 8.05 -15.67
N VAL A 238 -1.13 7.15 -16.21
CA VAL A 238 -0.26 7.44 -17.37
C VAL A 238 -0.96 7.23 -18.72
N GLY A 239 -2.25 6.88 -18.73
CA GLY A 239 -3.04 6.71 -19.95
C GLY A 239 -2.76 5.43 -20.73
N LEU A 240 -2.17 4.40 -20.10
CA LEU A 240 -1.95 3.09 -20.73
C LEU A 240 -3.20 2.21 -20.72
N VAL A 241 -4.11 2.45 -19.77
CA VAL A 241 -5.43 1.81 -19.68
C VAL A 241 -6.47 2.86 -19.26
N ASP A 242 -7.75 2.59 -19.52
CA ASP A 242 -8.83 3.45 -19.04
C ASP A 242 -9.00 3.34 -17.52
N TRP A 243 -9.35 4.45 -16.88
CA TRP A 243 -9.65 4.46 -15.45
C TRP A 243 -10.99 3.76 -15.17
N HIS A 244 -10.96 2.64 -14.44
CA HIS A 244 -12.16 1.91 -14.09
C HIS A 244 -12.87 2.50 -12.84
N PRO A 245 -14.20 2.63 -12.83
CA PRO A 245 -14.95 3.17 -11.68
C PRO A 245 -14.68 2.46 -10.35
N ASP A 246 -14.41 1.15 -10.38
CA ASP A 246 -14.10 0.39 -9.16
C ASP A 246 -12.82 0.87 -8.47
N PHE A 247 -11.93 1.56 -9.19
CA PHE A 247 -10.69 2.12 -8.64
C PHE A 247 -10.84 3.56 -8.16
N GLU A 248 -12.05 4.13 -8.20
CA GLU A 248 -12.23 5.54 -7.85
C GLU A 248 -11.81 5.85 -6.41
N HIS A 249 -11.96 4.89 -5.50
CA HIS A 249 -11.51 5.00 -4.11
C HIS A 249 -9.98 5.07 -3.97
N LEU A 250 -9.22 4.65 -4.99
CA LEU A 250 -7.76 4.76 -5.04
C LEU A 250 -7.28 6.09 -5.61
N ARG A 251 -8.14 6.82 -6.34
CA ARG A 251 -7.77 8.16 -6.83
C ARG A 251 -7.54 9.06 -5.65
N TYR A 252 -6.34 9.66 -5.55
CA TYR A 252 -6.10 10.59 -4.48
C TYR A 252 -7.01 11.81 -4.62
N ARG A 253 -7.80 12.06 -3.59
CA ARG A 253 -8.65 13.24 -3.44
C ARG A 253 -8.41 13.79 -2.05
N SER A 254 -8.56 15.11 -1.88
CA SER A 254 -8.49 15.70 -0.55
C SER A 254 -9.69 15.20 0.26
N THR A 255 -9.43 14.26 1.17
CA THR A 255 -10.39 13.73 2.14
C THR A 255 -10.08 14.30 3.51
N PRO A 256 -11.04 14.34 4.44
CA PRO A 256 -10.78 14.77 5.81
C PRO A 256 -9.61 13.98 6.41
N ARG A 257 -8.58 14.71 6.86
CA ARG A 257 -7.35 14.11 7.38
C ARG A 257 -7.54 13.72 8.83
N SER A 258 -6.79 12.71 9.27
CA SER A 258 -6.82 12.27 10.67
C SER A 258 -6.54 13.41 11.65
N VAL A 259 -5.55 14.25 11.34
CA VAL A 259 -5.14 15.37 12.19
C VAL A 259 -6.18 16.49 12.26
N ASP A 260 -7.03 16.65 11.24
CA ASP A 260 -8.08 17.68 11.23
C ASP A 260 -9.26 17.27 12.12
N LEU A 261 -9.62 15.99 12.10
CA LEU A 261 -10.76 15.47 12.87
C LEU A 261 -10.38 15.04 14.29
N PHE A 262 -9.12 14.68 14.49
CA PHE A 262 -8.56 14.22 15.77
C PHE A 262 -7.21 14.90 16.03
N PRO A 263 -7.20 16.21 16.37
CA PRO A 263 -5.97 16.92 16.68
C PRO A 263 -5.35 16.38 17.96
N ASP A 264 -4.01 16.36 18.01
CA ASP A 264 -3.27 16.07 19.23
C ASP A 264 -3.49 17.21 20.22
N ARG A 265 -3.95 16.87 21.43
CA ARG A 265 -4.26 17.83 22.49
C ARG A 265 -3.02 18.24 23.26
#